data_AF-A0A7H4MXV1-F1
#
_entry.id   AF-A0A7H4MXV1-F1
#
_cell.length_a   1.000
_cell.length_b   1.000
_cell.length_c   1.000
_cell.angle_alpha   90.00
_cell.angle_beta   90.00
_cell.angle_gamma   90.00
#
_symmetry.space_group_name_H-M   'P 1'
#
loop_
_entity.id
_entity.type
_entity.pdbx_description
1 polymer ?
#
loop_
_entity_poly.entity_id
_entity_poly.type
_entity_poly.pdbx_seq_one_letter_code
_entity_poly.pdbx_strand_id
1 'polypeptide(L)'
;MSSSCIEEVSVPNDDWYRIAAELLGRAGIEINGPAPSDLRIKNPLFFKRVLQEGSLGLGESYMDGWWDCERLDIFFHKVLRAGLENQLPHHFKDYLAYRQRTLIQSAK
;
A
#
# COMPACT_ATOMS: atom_id res chain seq x y z
N MET A 1 -16.03 -21.56 -30.77
CA MET A 1 -14.79 -20.95 -31.31
C MET A 1 -15.18 -19.54 -31.71
N SER A 2 -14.81 -18.46 -31.02
CA SER A 2 -13.53 -18.16 -30.41
C SER A 2 -13.75 -17.39 -29.11
N SER A 3 -13.20 -17.92 -28.02
CA SER A 3 -13.07 -17.21 -26.75
C SER A 3 -12.09 -16.08 -27.00
N SER A 4 -12.54 -14.85 -26.79
CA SER A 4 -11.70 -13.65 -26.82
C SER A 4 -10.49 -13.87 -25.93
N CYS A 5 -9.31 -13.83 -26.53
CA CYS A 5 -8.05 -13.78 -25.84
C CYS A 5 -8.06 -12.55 -24.94
N ILE A 6 -8.12 -12.76 -23.62
CA ILE A 6 -7.74 -11.74 -22.66
C ILE A 6 -6.22 -11.65 -22.82
N GLU A 7 -5.77 -10.64 -23.57
CA GLU A 7 -4.39 -10.19 -23.46
C GLU A 7 -4.22 -9.73 -22.00
N GLU A 8 -3.43 -10.48 -21.24
CA GLU A 8 -2.85 -9.97 -20.01
C GLU A 8 -1.94 -8.81 -20.40
N VAL A 9 -2.53 -7.62 -20.41
CA VAL A 9 -1.80 -6.37 -20.61
C VAL A 9 -0.90 -6.21 -19.39
N SER A 10 0.38 -6.43 -19.60
CA SER A 10 1.46 -6.06 -18.68
C SER A 10 1.55 -4.54 -18.63
N VAL A 11 0.69 -3.91 -17.82
CA VAL A 11 0.73 -2.46 -17.63
C VAL A 11 1.89 -2.12 -16.67
N PRO A 12 2.87 -1.30 -17.09
CA PRO A 12 4.09 -1.07 -16.34
C PRO A 12 3.85 -0.05 -15.22
N ASN A 13 3.69 -0.47 -13.96
CA ASN A 13 3.68 0.35 -12.72
C ASN A 13 2.70 1.56 -12.62
N ASP A 14 2.19 2.11 -13.72
CA ASP A 14 1.52 3.41 -13.81
C ASP A 14 0.07 3.35 -13.32
N ASP A 15 -0.62 2.21 -13.48
CA ASP A 15 -1.98 2.05 -12.96
C ASP A 15 -2.02 2.06 -11.43
N TRP A 16 -1.08 1.34 -10.80
CA TRP A 16 -0.94 1.34 -9.35
C TRP A 16 -0.57 2.72 -8.82
N TYR A 17 0.31 3.43 -9.53
CA TYR A 17 0.65 4.82 -9.23
C TYR A 17 -0.59 5.71 -9.29
N ARG A 18 -1.38 5.63 -10.37
CA ARG A 18 -2.58 6.47 -10.56
C ARG A 18 -3.62 6.23 -9.48
N ILE A 19 -3.91 4.97 -9.16
CA ILE A 19 -4.86 4.61 -8.10
C ILE A 19 -4.36 5.12 -6.74
N ALA A 20 -3.09 4.90 -6.43
CA ALA A 20 -2.52 5.37 -5.18
C ALA A 20 -2.49 6.91 -5.09
N ALA A 21 -2.15 7.59 -6.19
CA ALA A 21 -2.14 9.04 -6.29
C ALA A 21 -3.55 9.62 -6.10
N GLU A 22 -4.58 8.99 -6.66
CA GLU A 22 -5.97 9.43 -6.48
C GLU A 22 -6.41 9.24 -5.02
N LEU A 23 -6.12 8.08 -4.41
CA LEU A 23 -6.46 7.80 -3.01
C LEU A 23 -5.74 8.77 -2.06
N LEU A 24 -4.44 8.96 -2.22
CA LEU A 24 -3.64 9.90 -1.43
C LEU A 24 -4.08 11.35 -1.68
N GLY A 25 -4.47 11.68 -2.92
CA GLY A 25 -5.04 12.97 -3.28
C GLY A 25 -6.30 13.30 -2.49
N ARG A 26 -7.16 12.30 -2.18
CA ARG A 26 -8.33 12.50 -1.29
C ARG A 26 -7.95 12.87 0.14
N ALA A 27 -6.76 12.47 0.60
CA ALA A 27 -6.18 12.90 1.88
C ALA A 27 -5.43 14.24 1.81
N GLY A 28 -5.33 14.86 0.62
CA GLY A 28 -4.51 16.05 0.41
C GLY A 28 -3.02 15.77 0.61
N ILE A 29 -2.56 14.63 0.08
CA ILE A 29 -1.18 14.18 0.11
C ILE A 29 -0.73 13.95 -1.33
N GLU A 30 0.37 14.59 -1.71
CA GLU A 30 0.95 14.42 -3.05
C GLU A 30 2.12 13.44 -3.01
N ILE A 31 2.35 12.74 -4.13
CA ILE A 31 3.51 11.87 -4.30
C ILE A 31 4.65 12.71 -4.87
N ASN A 32 5.79 12.69 -4.20
CA ASN A 32 6.98 13.51 -4.47
C ASN A 32 6.68 15.02 -4.48
N GLY A 33 5.68 15.44 -3.69
CA GLY A 33 5.31 16.84 -3.54
C GLY A 33 6.25 17.63 -2.63
N PRO A 34 6.12 18.97 -2.62
CA PRO A 34 6.98 19.87 -1.84
C PRO A 34 6.56 19.97 -0.37
N ALA A 35 5.38 19.48 0.02
CA ALA A 35 4.89 19.62 1.39
C ALA A 35 5.59 18.61 2.31
N PRO A 36 5.79 18.93 3.60
CA PRO A 36 6.44 18.03 4.54
C PRO A 36 5.61 16.75 4.82
N SER A 37 4.32 16.77 4.50
CA SER A 37 3.42 15.61 4.61
C SER A 37 3.39 14.71 3.37
N ASP A 38 4.10 15.10 2.30
CA ASP A 38 4.09 14.37 1.04
C ASP A 38 5.02 13.16 1.10
N LEU A 39 4.66 12.09 0.37
CA LEU A 39 5.49 10.89 0.33
C LEU A 39 6.58 11.04 -0.71
N ARG A 40 7.80 10.70 -0.34
CA ARG A 40 8.92 10.49 -1.26
C ARG A 40 9.06 9.02 -1.55
N ILE A 41 8.70 8.61 -2.76
CA ILE A 41 8.74 7.21 -3.15
C ILE A 41 10.13 6.89 -3.70
N LYS A 42 10.83 5.97 -3.03
CA LYS A 42 12.14 5.46 -3.45
C LYS A 42 12.00 4.21 -4.31
N ASN A 43 10.92 3.44 -4.12
CA ASN A 43 10.67 2.19 -4.84
C ASN A 43 9.23 2.13 -5.40
N PRO A 44 9.05 1.94 -6.73
CA PRO A 44 7.72 1.87 -7.36
C PRO A 44 6.87 0.65 -6.93
N LEU A 45 7.49 -0.40 -6.37
CA LEU A 45 6.77 -1.56 -5.84
C LEU A 45 5.92 -1.22 -4.60
N PHE A 46 6.16 -0.06 -3.99
CA PHE A 46 5.37 0.49 -2.89
C PHE A 46 3.87 0.48 -3.20
N PHE A 47 3.46 1.02 -4.36
CA PHE A 47 2.05 1.20 -4.69
C PHE A 47 1.30 -0.13 -4.74
N LYS A 48 1.91 -1.13 -5.38
CA LYS A 48 1.36 -2.47 -5.46
C LYS A 48 1.18 -3.09 -4.07
N ARG A 49 2.20 -2.97 -3.20
CA ARG A 49 2.14 -3.55 -1.84
C ARG A 49 1.09 -2.88 -0.96
N VAL A 50 0.99 -1.55 -1.00
CA VAL A 50 -0.04 -0.82 -0.22
C VAL A 50 -1.44 -1.15 -0.69
N LEU A 51 -1.66 -1.28 -2.00
CA LEU A 51 -2.98 -1.63 -2.54
C LEU A 51 -3.36 -3.10 -2.28
N GLN A 52 -2.38 -3.99 -2.09
CA GLN A 52 -2.60 -5.40 -1.78
C GLN A 52 -2.72 -5.69 -0.28
N GLU A 53 -1.90 -5.03 0.55
CA GLU A 53 -1.78 -5.32 1.99
C GLU A 53 -2.38 -4.22 2.88
N GLY A 54 -2.88 -3.14 2.29
CA GLY A 54 -3.47 -2.01 2.99
C GLY A 54 -2.50 -1.28 3.91
N SER A 55 -2.96 -1.00 5.14
CA SER A 55 -2.19 -0.28 6.17
C SER A 55 -0.92 -1.02 6.61
N LEU A 56 -0.91 -2.36 6.57
CA LEU A 56 0.27 -3.13 6.95
C LEU A 56 1.36 -3.04 5.88
N GLY A 57 1.00 -3.10 4.59
CA GLY A 57 1.95 -2.88 3.49
C GLY A 57 2.56 -1.49 3.53
N LEU A 58 1.78 -0.49 3.94
CA LEU A 58 2.27 0.88 4.15
C LEU A 58 3.34 0.93 5.26
N GLY A 59 3.10 0.27 6.40
CA GLY A 59 4.06 0.20 7.51
C GLY A 59 5.31 -0.63 7.20
N GLU A 60 5.16 -1.82 6.61
CA GLU A 60 6.29 -2.68 6.26
C GLU A 60 7.18 -2.02 5.19
N SER A 61 6.58 -1.39 4.18
CA SER A 61 7.34 -0.65 3.17
C SER A 61 8.07 0.59 3.71
N TYR A 62 7.59 1.17 4.82
CA TYR A 62 8.32 2.22 5.53
C TYR A 62 9.56 1.64 6.23
N MET A 63 9.41 0.51 6.92
CA MET A 63 10.55 -0.20 7.55
C MET A 63 11.59 -0.66 6.52
N ASP A 64 11.14 -1.09 5.35
CA ASP A 64 12.01 -1.48 4.22
C ASP A 64 12.64 -0.28 3.50
N GLY A 65 12.29 0.96 3.88
CA GLY A 65 12.82 2.19 3.29
C GLY A 65 12.38 2.44 1.84
N TRP A 66 11.25 1.87 1.41
CA TRP A 66 10.72 2.04 0.05
C TRP A 66 10.12 3.43 -0.18
N TRP A 67 9.76 4.12 0.89
CA TRP A 67 9.28 5.48 0.87
C TRP A 67 9.71 6.21 2.14
N ASP A 68 9.62 7.54 2.11
CA ASP A 68 10.02 8.41 3.19
C ASP A 68 9.10 9.63 3.26
N CYS A 69 9.03 10.27 4.42
CA CYS A 69 8.24 11.47 4.63
C CYS A 69 8.87 12.30 5.74
N GLU A 70 8.96 13.62 5.55
CA GLU A 70 9.56 14.51 6.53
C GLU A 70 8.71 14.58 7.82
N ARG A 71 7.38 14.60 7.66
CA ARG A 71 6.41 14.68 8.75
C ARG A 71 5.39 13.55 8.71
N LEU A 72 5.82 12.38 9.14
CA LEU A 72 4.97 11.18 9.27
C LEU A 72 3.77 11.41 10.19
N ASP A 73 3.93 12.23 11.22
CA ASP A 73 2.85 12.63 12.14
C ASP A 73 1.68 13.28 11.40
N ILE A 74 1.97 14.26 10.52
CA ILE A 74 0.95 14.94 9.72
C ILE A 74 0.40 14.01 8.65
N PHE A 75 1.26 13.20 8.02
CA PHE A 75 0.84 12.24 7.03
C PHE A 75 -0.24 11.30 7.58
N PHE A 76 0.02 10.62 8.70
CA PHE A 76 -0.97 9.71 9.29
C PHE A 76 -2.21 10.45 9.78
N HIS A 77 -2.08 11.65 10.34
CA HIS A 77 -3.23 12.46 10.71
C HIS A 77 -4.14 12.76 9.51
N LYS A 78 -3.58 13.11 8.35
CA LYS A 78 -4.34 13.34 7.11
C LYS A 78 -4.99 12.06 6.57
N VAL A 79 -4.23 10.96 6.51
CA VAL A 79 -4.70 9.65 6.03
C VAL A 79 -5.87 9.12 6.87
N LEU A 80 -5.74 9.15 8.20
CA LEU A 80 -6.77 8.70 9.12
C LEU A 80 -8.00 9.62 9.07
N ARG A 81 -7.80 10.94 9.02
CA ARG A 81 -8.90 11.91 8.90
C ARG A 81 -9.69 11.75 7.59
N ALA A 82 -9.01 11.40 6.51
CA ALA A 82 -9.63 11.10 5.22
C ALA A 82 -10.21 9.68 5.14
N GLY A 83 -10.04 8.86 6.18
CA GLY A 83 -10.57 7.50 6.24
C GLY A 83 -10.05 6.59 5.15
N LEU A 84 -8.80 6.80 4.68
CA LEU A 84 -8.22 5.98 3.62
C LEU A 84 -8.12 4.51 4.01
N GLU A 85 -7.99 4.21 5.30
CA GLU A 85 -8.04 2.85 5.82
C GLU A 85 -9.28 2.11 5.30
N ASN A 86 -10.47 2.74 5.42
CA ASN A 86 -11.76 2.18 5.00
C ASN A 86 -11.92 2.09 3.47
N GLN A 87 -11.09 2.79 2.70
CA GLN A 87 -11.11 2.78 1.23
C GLN A 87 -10.14 1.76 0.62
N LEU A 88 -9.18 1.28 1.41
CA LEU A 88 -8.27 0.22 0.98
C LEU A 88 -8.95 -1.15 1.19
N PRO A 89 -8.88 -2.08 0.21
CA PRO A 89 -9.44 -3.41 0.36
C PRO A 89 -8.91 -4.09 1.63
N HIS A 90 -9.79 -4.35 2.59
CA HIS A 90 -9.45 -4.98 3.88
C HIS A 90 -9.10 -6.48 3.78
N HIS A 91 -8.91 -7.02 2.59
CA HIS A 91 -8.87 -8.46 2.37
C HIS A 91 -7.45 -8.99 2.21
N PHE A 92 -6.87 -9.55 3.31
CA PHE A 92 -6.33 -10.94 3.40
C PHE A 92 -5.30 -11.20 4.52
N LYS A 93 -4.82 -10.21 5.28
CA LYS A 93 -3.82 -10.48 6.35
C LYS A 93 -4.38 -10.95 7.70
N ASP A 94 -5.70 -11.04 7.88
CA ASP A 94 -6.30 -11.86 8.97
C ASP A 94 -5.86 -13.33 8.90
N TYR A 95 -5.38 -13.78 7.74
CA TYR A 95 -4.83 -15.13 7.56
C TYR A 95 -3.39 -15.29 8.06
N LEU A 96 -2.58 -14.22 8.21
CA LEU A 96 -1.20 -14.34 8.69
C LEU A 96 -1.08 -14.45 10.21
N ALA A 97 -2.13 -14.07 10.96
CA ALA A 97 -2.27 -14.44 12.37
C ALA A 97 -2.44 -15.96 12.58
N TYR A 98 -2.81 -16.72 11.55
CA TYR A 98 -2.91 -18.19 11.63
C TYR A 98 -1.56 -18.90 11.43
N ARG A 99 -0.57 -18.26 10.79
CA ARG A 99 0.69 -18.95 10.43
C ARG A 99 1.77 -18.99 11.52
N GLN A 100 1.66 -18.17 12.57
CA GLN A 100 2.60 -18.27 13.71
C GLN A 100 2.22 -19.33 14.75
N ARG A 101 1.11 -20.07 14.58
CA ARG A 101 0.65 -21.04 15.58
C ARG A 101 1.12 -22.49 15.35
N THR A 102 1.63 -22.81 14.16
CA THR A 102 1.97 -24.22 13.81
C THR A 102 3.46 -24.55 13.86
N LEU A 103 4.34 -23.61 14.26
CA LEU A 103 5.76 -23.92 14.49
C LEU A 103 6.11 -24.30 15.95
N ILE A 104 5.15 -24.26 16.87
CA ILE A 104 5.36 -24.64 18.28
C ILE A 104 4.95 -26.09 18.58
N GLN A 105 4.22 -26.77 17.69
CA GLN A 105 3.79 -28.17 17.91
C GLN A 105 4.78 -29.25 17.44
N SER A 106 5.86 -28.93 16.70
CA SER A 106 6.90 -29.92 16.35
C SER A 106 8.03 -30.05 17.37
N ALA A 107 7.88 -29.46 18.55
CA ALA A 107 8.85 -29.54 19.65
C ALA A 107 8.23 -30.15 20.93
N LYS A 108 7.35 -31.15 20.79
CA LYS A 108 6.88 -31.96 21.91
C LYS A 108 6.82 -33.43 21.55
#